data_AF-A0A522V9T9-F1
#
_entry.id   AF-A0A522V9T9-F1
#
_cell.length_a   1.000
_cell.length_b   1.000
_cell.length_c   1.000
_cell.angle_alpha   90.00
_cell.angle_beta   90.00
_cell.angle_gamma   90.00
#
_symmetry.space_group_name_H-M   'P 1'
#
loop_
_entity.id
_entity.type
_entity.pdbx_description
1 polymer ?
#
loop_
_entity_poly.entity_id
_entity_poly.type
_entity_poly.pdbx_seq_one_letter_code
_entity_poly.pdbx_strand_id
1 'polypeptide(L)' 'MSTLTIRIADDIKQQLDVLADATGQSKSFLIVEAIRGRVKQEAWQVAEIRQAIQEADVGDFAAENEVLQVRSRWLGNEG' A
#
# COMPACT_ATOMS: atom_id res chain seq x y z
N MET A 1 -15.15 6.92 -17.26
CA MET A 1 -15.12 5.50 -16.80
C MET A 1 -14.27 4.72 -17.78
N SER A 2 -13.44 3.81 -17.29
CA SER A 2 -12.56 2.98 -18.12
C SER A 2 -12.94 1.52 -17.93
N THR A 3 -12.96 0.74 -19.02
CA THR A 3 -13.28 -0.69 -18.99
C THR A 3 -12.00 -1.51 -19.00
N LEU A 4 -11.94 -2.54 -18.17
CA LEU A 4 -10.82 -3.48 -18.10
C LEU A 4 -11.34 -4.90 -18.29
N THR A 5 -10.76 -5.63 -19.25
CA THR A 5 -10.98 -7.07 -19.41
C THR A 5 -9.80 -7.81 -18.80
N ILE A 6 -10.05 -8.60 -17.75
CA ILE A 6 -9.03 -9.39 -17.06
C ILE A 6 -9.31 -10.88 -17.23
N ARG A 7 -8.24 -11.67 -17.33
CA ARG A 7 -8.30 -13.12 -17.15
C ARG A 7 -8.02 -13.43 -15.69
N ILE A 8 -8.85 -14.27 -15.09
CA ILE A 8 -8.67 -14.77 -13.73
C ILE A 8 -8.68 -16.29 -13.77
N ALA A 9 -7.99 -16.91 -12.82
CA ALA A 9 -8.04 -18.36 -12.65
C ALA A 9 -9.43 -18.81 -12.17
N ASP A 10 -9.80 -20.05 -12.48
CA ASP A 10 -11.15 -20.58 -12.22
C ASP A 10 -11.47 -20.67 -10.72
N ASP A 11 -10.46 -20.95 -9.89
CA ASP A 11 -10.57 -20.98 -8.44
C ASP A 11 -10.92 -19.60 -7.86
N ILE A 12 -10.28 -18.54 -8.36
CA ILE A 12 -10.57 -17.16 -7.98
C ILE A 12 -11.99 -16.76 -8.39
N LYS A 13 -12.41 -17.14 -9.60
CA LYS A 13 -13.78 -16.91 -10.06
C LYS A 13 -14.79 -17.56 -9.11
N GLN A 14 -14.56 -18.81 -8.72
CA GLN A 14 -15.45 -19.53 -7.82
C GLN A 14 -15.52 -18.90 -6.42
N GLN A 15 -14.38 -18.44 -5.88
CA GLN A 15 -14.36 -17.70 -4.61
C GLN A 15 -15.14 -16.39 -4.69
N LEU A 16 -15.01 -15.65 -5.81
CA LEU A 16 -15.78 -14.43 -6.06
C LEU A 16 -17.28 -14.70 -6.18
N ASP A 17 -17.68 -15.81 -6.79
CA ASP A 17 -19.09 -16.22 -6.86
C ASP A 17 -19.66 -16.42 -5.44
N VAL A 18 -18.97 -17.18 -4.58
CA VAL A 18 -19.38 -17.42 -3.19
C VAL A 18 -19.47 -16.12 -2.38
N LEU A 19 -18.47 -15.23 -2.52
CA LEU A 19 -18.46 -13.95 -1.81
C LEU A 19 -19.57 -13.02 -2.28
N ALA A 20 -19.83 -12.96 -3.59
CA ALA A 20 -20.91 -12.17 -4.15
C ALA A 20 -22.27 -12.63 -3.60
N ASP A 21 -22.52 -13.94 -3.59
CA ASP A 21 -23.75 -14.53 -3.07
C ASP A 21 -23.93 -14.26 -1.56
N ALA A 22 -22.86 -14.40 -0.78
CA ALA A 22 -22.91 -14.21 0.67
C ALA A 22 -23.08 -12.74 1.09
N THR A 23 -22.55 -11.80 0.31
CA THR A 23 -22.54 -10.36 0.66
C THR A 23 -23.60 -9.54 -0.08
N GLY A 24 -24.25 -10.12 -1.09
CA GLY A 24 -25.15 -9.41 -2.01
C GLY A 24 -24.44 -8.39 -2.91
N GLN A 25 -23.10 -8.37 -2.93
CA GLN A 25 -22.31 -7.47 -3.75
C GLN A 25 -22.06 -8.07 -5.14
N SER A 26 -21.97 -7.23 -6.16
CA SER A 26 -21.58 -7.70 -7.49
C SER A 26 -20.10 -8.08 -7.54
N LYS A 27 -19.76 -9.08 -8.35
CA LYS A 27 -18.35 -9.47 -8.60
C LYS A 27 -17.49 -8.31 -9.06
N SER A 28 -18.01 -7.47 -9.95
CA SER A 28 -17.31 -6.28 -10.44
C SER A 28 -17.00 -5.31 -9.30
N PHE A 29 -17.93 -5.13 -8.35
CA PHE A 29 -17.69 -4.29 -7.18
C PHE A 29 -16.56 -4.86 -6.32
N LEU A 30 -16.61 -6.15 -5.99
CA LEU A 30 -15.58 -6.83 -5.18
C LEU A 30 -14.19 -6.74 -5.83
N ILE A 31 -14.10 -6.96 -7.15
CA ILE A 31 -12.85 -6.84 -7.90
C ILE A 31 -12.31 -5.40 -7.83
N VAL A 32 -13.16 -4.40 -8.07
CA VAL A 32 -12.75 -2.99 -8.04
C VAL A 32 -12.31 -2.58 -6.63
N GLU A 33 -13.00 -3.05 -5.60
CA GLU A 33 -12.62 -2.79 -4.21
C GLU A 33 -11.25 -3.36 -3.88
N ALA A 34 -11.02 -4.64 -4.22
CA ALA A 34 -9.73 -5.31 -4.01
C ALA A 34 -8.58 -4.60 -4.73
N ILE A 35 -8.78 -4.23 -6.00
CA ILE A 35 -7.80 -3.48 -6.78
C ILE A 35 -7.54 -2.10 -6.15
N ARG A 36 -8.58 -1.39 -5.71
CA ARG A 36 -8.44 -0.07 -5.07
C ARG A 36 -7.60 -0.15 -3.81
N GLY A 37 -7.84 -1.16 -2.97
CA GLY A 37 -7.06 -1.40 -1.76
C GLY A 37 -5.58 -1.59 -2.09
N ARG A 38 -5.28 -2.47 -3.05
CA ARG A 38 -3.91 -2.78 -3.48
C ARG A 38 -3.20 -1.55 -4.07
N VAL A 39 -3.85 -0.87 -5.03
CA VAL A 39 -3.28 0.31 -5.69
C VAL A 39 -3.00 1.42 -4.68
N LYS A 40 -3.91 1.67 -3.73
CA LYS A 40 -3.71 2.70 -2.71
C LYS A 40 -2.47 2.42 -1.85
N GLN A 41 -2.30 1.17 -1.40
CA GLN A 41 -1.16 0.78 -0.57
C GLN A 41 0.17 0.87 -1.34
N GLU A 42 0.21 0.29 -2.54
CA GLU A 42 1.45 0.24 -3.32
C GLU A 42 1.83 1.60 -3.91
N ALA A 43 0.86 2.41 -4.34
CA ALA A 43 1.15 3.73 -4.91
C ALA A 43 1.80 4.66 -3.88
N TRP A 44 1.33 4.65 -2.64
CA TRP A 44 1.97 5.39 -1.55
C TRP A 44 3.39 4.90 -1.31
N GLN A 45 3.59 3.59 -1.18
CA GLN A 45 4.93 3.04 -0.94
C GLN A 45 5.92 3.38 -2.05
N VAL A 46 5.51 3.26 -3.31
CA VAL A 46 6.35 3.61 -4.46
C VAL A 46 6.66 5.11 -4.49
N ALA A 47 5.70 5.96 -4.13
CA ALA A 47 5.91 7.41 -4.06
C ALA A 47 6.95 7.77 -2.99
N GLU A 48 6.80 7.24 -1.77
CA GLU A 48 7.74 7.48 -0.66
C GLU A 48 9.15 7.01 -1.00
N ILE A 49 9.31 5.81 -1.57
CA ILE A 49 10.63 5.30 -1.96
C ILE A 49 11.28 6.22 -3.01
N ARG A 50 10.51 6.66 -4.00
CA ARG A 50 11.04 7.57 -5.04
C ARG A 50 11.44 8.91 -4.46
N GLN A 51 10.66 9.45 -3.53
CA GLN A 51 10.99 10.70 -2.85
C GLN A 51 12.25 10.54 -1.99
N ALA A 52 12.34 9.49 -1.18
CA ALA A 52 13.51 9.23 -0.33
C ALA A 52 14.80 9.05 -1.15
N ILE A 53 14.72 8.42 -2.33
CA ILE A 53 15.86 8.33 -3.25
C ILE A 53 16.28 9.73 -3.72
N GLN A 54 15.31 10.57 -4.11
CA GLN A 54 15.59 11.93 -4.57
C GLN A 54 16.22 12.80 -3.46
N GLU A 55 15.72 12.71 -2.23
CA GLU A 55 16.28 13.38 -1.05
C GLU A 55 17.73 12.91 -0.80
N ALA A 56 17.95 11.60 -0.85
CA ALA A 56 19.28 11.01 -0.69
C ALA A 56 20.27 11.47 -1.78
N ASP A 57 19.83 11.54 -3.04
CA ASP A 57 20.66 11.96 -4.18
C ASP A 57 21.11 13.43 -4.05
N VAL A 58 20.30 14.28 -3.41
CA VAL A 58 20.66 15.69 -3.13
C VAL A 58 21.32 15.87 -1.76
N GLY A 59 21.56 14.79 -1.03
CA GLY A 59 22.17 14.80 0.30
C GLY A 59 21.28 15.38 1.39
N ASP A 60 19.96 15.42 1.18
CA ASP A 60 18.97 15.88 2.16
C ASP A 60 18.72 14.79 3.20
N PHE A 61 19.68 14.67 4.11
CA PHE A 61 19.60 13.78 5.27
C PHE A 61 19.50 14.61 6.55
N ALA A 62 18.83 14.04 7.55
CA ALA A 62 18.84 14.61 8.90
C ALA A 62 20.27 14.79 9.42
N ALA A 63 20.51 15.88 10.13
CA ALA A 63 21.81 16.14 10.72
C ALA A 63 22.08 15.16 11.88
N GLU A 64 23.36 14.89 12.15
CA GLU A 64 23.77 13.90 13.15
C GLU A 64 23.20 14.20 14.55
N ASN A 65 23.10 15.49 14.92
CA ASN A 65 22.51 15.93 16.19
C ASN A 65 21.00 15.63 16.28
N GLU A 66 20.27 15.72 15.17
CA GLU A 66 18.84 15.39 15.10
C GLU A 66 18.64 13.88 15.27
N VAL A 67 19.49 13.09 14.61
CA VAL A 67 19.49 11.62 14.75
C VAL A 67 19.78 11.21 16.20
N LEU A 68 20.76 11.84 16.84
CA LEU A 68 21.09 11.59 18.25
C LEU A 68 19.95 11.97 19.21
N GLN A 69 19.24 13.07 18.95
CA GLN A 69 18.06 13.47 19.73
C GLN A 69 16.90 12.49 19.60
N VAL A 70 16.64 11.96 18.40
CA VAL A 70 15.61 10.94 18.22
C VAL A 70 16.03 9.68 18.96
N ARG A 71 17.28 9.22 18.78
CA ARG A 71 17.80 8.00 19.41
C ARG A 71 17.72 8.04 20.94
N SER A 72 18.05 9.18 21.57
CA SER A 72 17.99 9.32 23.03
C SER A 72 16.55 9.27 23.57
N ARG A 73 15.56 9.79 22.83
CA ARG A 73 14.14 9.69 23.20
C ARG A 73 13.63 8.26 23.20
N TRP A 74 14.05 7.42 22.24
CA TRP A 74 13.65 6.02 22.19
C TRP A 74 14.28 5.19 23.31
N LEU A 75 15.60 5.34 23.53
CA LEU A 75 16.32 4.62 24.59
C LEU A 75 15.92 5.08 26.00
N GLY A 76 15.47 6.33 26.17
CA GLY A 76 14.99 6.86 27.44
C GLY A 76 13.58 6.39 27.82
N ASN A 77 12.82 5.84 26.88
CA ASN A 77 11.47 5.30 27.09
C ASN A 77 11.46 3.77 27.31
N GLU A 78 12.63 3.11 27.29
CA GLU A 78 12.79 1.67 27.62
C GLU A 78 13.07 1.43 29.13
N GLY A 79 12.75 2.41 30.00
CA GLY A 79 12.91 2.34 31.45
C GLY A 79 11.60 2.24 32.22
#